data_AF-A0A1A8MX97-F1
#
_entry.id   AF-A0A1A8MX97-F1
#
_cell.length_a   1.000
_cell.length_b   1.000
_cell.length_c   1.000
_cell.angle_alpha   90.00
_cell.angle_beta   90.00
_cell.angle_gamma   90.00
#
_symmetry.space_group_name_H-M   'P 1'
#
loop_
_entity.id
_entity.type
_entity.pdbx_description
1 polymer ?
#
loop_
_entity_poly.entity_id
_entity_poly.type
_entity_poly.pdbx_seq_one_letter_code
_entity_poly.pdbx_strand_id
1 'polypeptide(L)'
;GIGVAWTIAAVVWRSKGKPFKVDPGNLAFSVTLFTIMAVLCVVTLLYRRRPTVAGGELGGPRTCKLLTSMLFVCLWLIYILLASLEAYCHIPGF
;
A
#
# COMPACT_ATOMS: atom_id res chain seq x y z
N GLY A 1 -4.04 1.27 14.66
CA GLY A 1 -4.39 0.34 13.57
C GLY A 1 -5.57 -0.51 13.99
N ILE A 2 -6.52 -0.74 13.10
CA ILE A 2 -7.74 -1.52 13.36
C ILE A 2 -7.51 -2.98 13.79
N GLY A 3 -6.29 -3.52 13.61
CA GLY A 3 -5.94 -4.89 13.99
C GLY A 3 -6.16 -5.19 15.47
N VAL A 4 -5.86 -4.26 16.38
CA VAL A 4 -6.06 -4.46 17.83
C VAL A 4 -7.54 -4.54 18.19
N ALA A 5 -8.37 -3.69 17.56
CA ALA A 5 -9.82 -3.72 17.77
C ALA A 5 -10.42 -5.03 17.25
N TRP A 6 -9.93 -5.53 16.11
CA TRP A 6 -10.36 -6.81 15.54
C TRP A 6 -9.95 -8.02 16.38
N THR A 7 -8.75 -8.04 16.96
CA THR A 7 -8.35 -9.14 17.87
C THR A 7 -9.18 -9.14 19.14
N ILE A 8 -9.44 -7.99 19.75
CA ILE A 8 -10.31 -7.90 20.94
C ILE A 8 -11.73 -8.39 20.59
N ALA A 9 -12.28 -7.95 19.46
CA ALA A 9 -13.59 -8.39 19.03
C ALA A 9 -13.61 -9.91 18.77
N ALA A 10 -12.63 -10.47 18.07
CA ALA A 10 -12.53 -11.91 17.84
C ALA A 10 -12.51 -12.72 19.16
N VAL A 11 -11.78 -12.25 20.19
CA VAL A 11 -11.73 -12.88 21.52
C VAL A 11 -13.09 -12.81 22.22
N VAL A 12 -13.76 -11.65 22.19
CA VAL A 12 -15.09 -11.47 22.81
C VAL A 12 -16.15 -12.36 22.15
N TRP A 13 -16.16 -12.42 20.82
CA TRP A 13 -17.11 -13.26 20.07
C TRP A 13 -16.84 -14.76 20.30
N ARG A 14 -15.56 -15.16 20.37
CA ARG A 14 -15.17 -16.53 20.74
C ARG A 14 -15.60 -16.88 22.16
N SER A 15 -15.44 -15.96 23.13
CA SER A 15 -15.88 -16.16 24.51
C SER A 15 -17.40 -16.30 24.64
N LYS A 16 -18.18 -15.71 23.73
CA LYS A 16 -19.65 -15.82 23.68
C LYS A 16 -20.14 -17.02 22.88
N GLY A 17 -19.25 -17.85 22.34
CA GLY A 17 -19.59 -19.02 21.52
C GLY A 17 -20.26 -18.68 20.19
N LYS A 18 -20.21 -17.41 19.76
CA LYS A 18 -20.89 -16.92 18.55
C LYS A 18 -19.89 -16.73 17.40
N PRO A 19 -20.31 -16.92 16.14
CA PRO A 19 -19.44 -16.67 14.99
C PRO A 19 -19.09 -15.17 14.90
N PHE A 20 -17.82 -14.87 14.61
CA PHE A 20 -17.33 -13.52 14.36
C PHE A 20 -17.60 -13.15 12.90
N LYS A 21 -18.71 -12.44 12.64
CA LYS A 21 -19.02 -11.85 11.33
C LYS A 21 -18.72 -10.35 11.40
N VAL A 22 -17.71 -9.90 10.68
CA VAL A 22 -17.38 -8.50 10.49
C VAL A 22 -17.23 -8.27 8.99
N ASP A 23 -18.00 -7.34 8.45
CA ASP A 23 -17.89 -6.96 7.05
C ASP A 23 -16.60 -6.15 6.86
N PRO A 24 -15.66 -6.62 6.04
CA PRO A 24 -14.35 -5.97 5.88
C PRO A 24 -14.43 -4.61 5.17
N GLY A 25 -15.56 -4.28 4.52
CA GLY A 25 -15.74 -3.02 3.78
C GLY A 25 -14.56 -2.73 2.84
N ASN A 26 -14.13 -1.47 2.78
CA ASN A 26 -13.02 -1.02 1.92
C ASN A 26 -11.63 -1.43 2.44
N LEU A 27 -11.53 -2.19 3.54
CA LEU A 27 -10.23 -2.54 4.12
C LEU A 27 -9.40 -3.40 3.18
N ALA A 28 -10.02 -4.41 2.56
CA ALA A 28 -9.34 -5.33 1.66
C ALA A 28 -8.78 -4.58 0.43
N PHE A 29 -9.57 -3.64 -0.12
CA PHE A 29 -9.17 -2.80 -1.23
C PHE A 29 -7.97 -1.90 -0.87
N SER A 30 -8.06 -1.15 0.24
CA SER A 30 -6.99 -0.25 0.66
C SER A 30 -5.67 -0.98 0.98
N VAL A 31 -5.74 -2.13 1.65
CA VAL A 31 -4.55 -2.95 1.97
C VAL A 31 -3.92 -3.50 0.70
N THR A 32 -4.71 -4.00 -0.25
CA THR A 32 -4.20 -4.55 -1.51
C THR A 32 -3.51 -3.45 -2.32
N LEU A 33 -4.15 -2.29 -2.45
CA LEU A 33 -3.59 -1.14 -3.16
C LEU A 33 -2.27 -0.67 -2.52
N PHE A 34 -2.26 -0.49 -1.20
CA PHE A 34 -1.06 -0.11 -0.45
C PHE A 34 0.07 -1.13 -0.65
N THR A 35 -0.24 -2.43 -0.61
CA THR A 35 0.76 -3.50 -0.74
C THR A 35 1.38 -3.53 -2.15
N ILE A 36 0.57 -3.41 -3.20
CA ILE A 36 1.07 -3.34 -4.59
C ILE A 36 2.02 -2.15 -4.75
N MET A 37 1.61 -1.00 -4.22
CA MET A 37 2.42 0.21 -4.29
C MET A 37 3.71 0.13 -3.49
N ALA A 38 3.67 -0.48 -2.31
CA ALA A 38 4.85 -0.75 -1.50
C ALA A 38 5.83 -1.68 -2.24
N VAL A 39 5.33 -2.73 -2.91
CA VAL A 39 6.15 -3.64 -3.72
C VAL A 39 6.79 -2.88 -4.88
N LEU A 40 6.04 -2.07 -5.64
CA LEU A 40 6.58 -1.25 -6.72
C LEU A 40 7.67 -0.29 -6.21
N CYS A 41 7.46 0.32 -5.04
CA CYS A 41 8.44 1.18 -4.41
C CYS A 41 9.72 0.43 -4.04
N VAL A 42 9.59 -0.71 -3.37
CA VAL A 42 10.73 -1.54 -2.97
C VAL A 42 11.48 -2.07 -4.19
N VAL A 43 10.79 -2.56 -5.22
CA VAL A 43 11.40 -3.01 -6.48
C VAL A 43 12.17 -1.87 -7.15
N THR A 44 11.60 -0.67 -7.19
CA THR A 44 12.29 0.52 -7.74
C THR A 44 13.56 0.84 -6.95
N LEU A 45 13.51 0.79 -5.62
CA LEU A 45 14.67 1.00 -4.77
C LEU A 45 15.72 -0.09 -4.94
N LEU A 46 15.33 -1.36 -5.03
CA LEU A 46 16.22 -2.48 -5.27
C LEU A 46 16.89 -2.41 -6.65
N TYR A 47 16.13 -1.99 -7.68
CA TYR A 47 16.67 -1.75 -9.01
C TYR A 47 17.72 -0.64 -9.01
N ARG A 48 17.45 0.47 -8.31
CA ARG A 48 18.43 1.55 -8.10
C ARG A 48 19.64 1.13 -7.27
N ARG A 49 19.50 0.13 -6.40
CA ARG A 49 20.59 -0.38 -5.56
C ARG A 49 21.64 -1.15 -6.38
N ARG A 50 21.35 -1.49 -7.64
CA ARG A 50 22.33 -2.13 -8.53
C ARG A 50 23.45 -1.14 -8.88
N PRO A 51 24.73 -1.50 -8.66
CA PRO A 51 25.87 -0.61 -8.92
C PRO A 51 25.96 -0.21 -10.40
N THR A 52 25.50 -1.07 -11.31
CA THR A 52 25.46 -0.85 -12.76
C THR A 52 24.49 0.25 -13.20
N VAL A 53 23.46 0.57 -12.39
CA VAL A 53 22.37 1.49 -12.79
C VAL A 53 22.54 2.88 -12.18
N ALA A 54 22.97 2.96 -10.92
CA ALA A 54 23.06 4.23 -10.19
C ALA A 54 24.45 4.50 -9.61
N GLY A 55 25.48 3.74 -10.01
CA GLY A 55 26.88 4.02 -9.69
C GLY A 55 27.33 3.63 -8.28
N GLY A 56 26.49 2.98 -7.47
CA GLY A 56 26.89 2.44 -6.15
C GLY A 56 27.26 3.47 -5.07
N GLU A 57 27.43 4.74 -5.43
CA GLU A 57 27.77 5.82 -4.51
C GLU A 57 26.51 6.57 -4.05
N LEU A 58 26.52 6.99 -2.79
CA LEU A 58 25.40 7.62 -2.09
C LEU A 58 24.94 8.91 -2.81
N GLY A 59 24.07 8.78 -3.80
CA GLY A 59 23.53 9.90 -4.57
C GLY A 59 23.09 9.55 -5.99
N GLY A 60 23.84 8.67 -6.66
CA GLY A 60 23.67 8.35 -8.08
C GLY A 60 23.56 9.59 -9.00
N PRO A 61 23.36 9.39 -10.31
CA PRO A 61 23.17 10.50 -11.25
C PRO A 61 21.95 11.37 -10.87
N ARG A 62 22.07 12.71 -10.98
CA ARG A 62 20.97 13.65 -10.66
C ARG A 62 19.67 13.32 -11.39
N THR A 63 19.75 12.83 -12.62
CA THR A 63 18.63 12.38 -13.44
C THR A 63 17.91 11.16 -12.84
N CYS A 64 18.66 10.14 -12.38
CA CYS A 64 18.07 8.96 -11.74
C CYS A 64 17.33 9.33 -10.44
N LYS A 65 17.85 10.29 -9.67
CA LYS A 65 17.20 10.80 -8.46
C LYS A 65 15.89 11.52 -8.79
N LEU A 66 15.88 12.37 -9.81
CA LEU A 66 14.68 13.12 -10.22
C LEU A 66 13.58 12.19 -10.75
N LEU A 67 13.95 11.25 -11.63
CA LEU A 67 13.00 10.31 -12.24
C LEU A 67 12.30 9.45 -11.19
N THR A 68 13.06 8.96 -10.22
CA THR A 68 12.52 8.07 -9.17
C THR A 68 11.71 8.84 -8.13
N SER A 69 12.06 10.10 -7.85
CA SER A 69 11.22 11.01 -7.07
C SER A 69 9.90 11.29 -7.78
N MET A 70 9.92 11.59 -9.09
CA MET A 70 8.69 11.78 -9.87
C MET A 70 7.84 10.50 -9.88
N LEU A 71 8.47 9.33 -10.05
CA LEU A 71 7.76 8.05 -10.04
C LEU A 71 7.04 7.80 -8.70
N PHE A 72 7.66 8.13 -7.56
CA PHE A 72 6.99 8.04 -6.25
C PHE A 72 5.85 9.03 -6.09
N VAL A 73 5.98 10.26 -6.60
CA VAL A 73 4.89 11.24 -6.59
C VAL A 73 3.72 10.78 -7.48
N CYS A 74 4.00 10.28 -8.69
CA CYS A 74 2.98 9.72 -9.58
C CYS A 74 2.27 8.52 -8.95
N LEU A 75 3.02 7.61 -8.33
CA LEU A 75 2.46 6.51 -7.55
C LEU A 75 1.53 7.06 -6.47
N TRP A 76 1.97 8.00 -5.65
CA TRP A 76 1.14 8.61 -4.61
C TRP A 76 -0.16 9.23 -5.15
N LEU A 77 -0.11 9.89 -6.32
CA LEU A 77 -1.32 10.40 -6.97
C LEU A 77 -2.26 9.28 -7.42
N ILE A 78 -1.72 8.19 -7.97
CA ILE A 78 -2.50 7.00 -8.35
C ILE A 78 -3.17 6.37 -7.12
N TYR A 79 -2.46 6.29 -5.99
CA TYR A 79 -3.03 5.84 -4.72
C TYR A 79 -4.27 6.65 -4.34
N ILE A 80 -4.13 7.98 -4.31
CA ILE A 80 -5.22 8.90 -3.93
C ILE A 80 -6.38 8.79 -4.93
N LEU A 81 -6.09 8.70 -6.22
CA LEU A 81 -7.10 8.58 -7.25
C LEU A 81 -7.90 7.28 -7.10
N LEU A 82 -7.23 6.15 -6.94
CA LEU A 82 -7.91 4.85 -6.79
C LEU A 82 -8.67 4.73 -5.46
N ALA A 83 -8.09 5.25 -4.37
CA ALA A 83 -8.77 5.30 -3.08
C ALA A 83 -10.01 6.21 -3.09
N SER A 84 -9.93 7.35 -3.79
CA SER A 84 -11.09 8.25 -3.93
C SER A 84 -12.16 7.67 -4.86
N LEU A 85 -11.79 7.07 -6.00
CA LEU A 85 -12.73 6.38 -6.91
C LEU A 85 -13.54 5.30 -6.20
N GLU A 86 -12.90 4.54 -5.32
CA GLU A 86 -13.57 3.49 -4.54
C GLU A 86 -14.42 4.07 -3.40
N ALA A 87 -13.95 5.11 -2.70
CA ALA A 87 -14.74 5.83 -1.69
C ALA A 87 -15.98 6.53 -2.27
N TYR A 88 -15.91 7.03 -3.50
CA TYR A 88 -17.04 7.66 -4.23
C TYR A 88 -17.85 6.65 -5.07
N CYS A 89 -17.73 5.35 -4.77
CA CYS A 89 -18.50 4.25 -5.38
C CYS A 89 -18.45 4.18 -6.92
N HIS A 90 -17.41 4.73 -7.56
CA HIS A 90 -17.23 4.62 -9.02
C HIS A 90 -16.65 3.25 -9.42
N ILE A 91 -15.89 2.61 -8.54
CA ILE A 91 -15.34 1.26 -8.73
C ILE A 91 -15.89 0.37 -7.62
N PRO A 92 -16.47 -0.81 -7.93
CA PRO A 92 -16.84 -1.77 -6.90
C PRO A 92 -15.56 -2.31 -6.26
N GLY A 93 -15.33 -1.95 -4.99
CA GLY A 93 -14.36 -2.62 -4.13
C GLY A 93 -14.80 -4.06 -3.87
N PHE A 94 -13.85 -5.00 -3.89
CA PHE A 94 -14.08 -6.42 -3.58
C PHE A 94 -14.25 -6.66 -2.07
#